data_AF-A0A5N7ZAE0-F1
#
_entry.id   AF-A0A5N7ZAE0-F1
#
_cell.length_a   1.000
_cell.length_b   1.000
_cell.length_c   1.000
_cell.angle_alpha   90.00
_cell.angle_beta   90.00
_cell.angle_gamma   90.00
#
_symmetry.space_group_name_H-M   'P 1'
#
loop_
_entity.id
_entity.type
_entity.pdbx_description
1 polymer ?
#
loop_
_entity_poly.entity_id
_entity_poly.type
_entity_poly.pdbx_seq_one_letter_code
_entity_poly.pdbx_strand_id
1 'polypeptide(L)'
;MKKSKIYKYFTILIVFILAVIGIVYSQLTNRHKAIVKTQVLHFTGLLDSDWIVTNGIQEYKMLSPTFLIDGIYKSMEGPKASRYIQLNQTEKLLWIKGFEVQAFDANTNAPLSNDYICHMNVDINDVN
;
A
#
# COMPACT_ATOMS: atom_id res chain seq x y z
N MET A 1 -8.80 48.23 17.04
CA MET A 1 -7.94 47.19 16.43
C MET A 1 -8.61 46.68 15.15
N LYS A 2 -8.11 47.03 13.95
CA LYS A 2 -8.67 46.53 12.67
C LYS A 2 -8.34 45.04 12.56
N LYS A 3 -9.36 44.17 12.59
CA LYS A 3 -9.17 42.73 12.34
C LYS A 3 -8.60 42.57 10.92
N SER A 4 -7.35 42.09 10.82
CA SER A 4 -6.66 41.86 9.54
C SER A 4 -7.50 40.92 8.67
N LYS A 5 -7.80 41.31 7.42
CA LYS A 5 -8.59 40.50 6.47
C LYS A 5 -7.76 39.34 5.87
N ILE A 6 -6.55 39.11 6.35
CA ILE A 6 -5.60 38.14 5.80
C ILE A 6 -6.15 36.71 5.77
N TYR A 7 -6.97 36.36 6.77
CA TYR A 7 -7.64 35.05 6.82
C TYR A 7 -8.58 34.82 5.63
N LYS A 8 -9.24 35.86 5.09
CA LYS A 8 -10.12 35.74 3.92
C LYS A 8 -9.35 35.39 2.66
N TYR A 9 -8.21 36.06 2.45
CA TYR A 9 -7.32 35.76 1.32
C TYR A 9 -6.72 34.37 1.44
N PHE A 10 -6.35 33.95 2.66
CA PHE A 10 -5.86 32.61 2.93
C PHE A 10 -6.93 31.53 2.65
N THR A 11 -8.18 31.76 3.05
CA THR A 11 -9.29 30.85 2.73
C THR A 11 -9.52 30.75 1.22
N ILE A 12 -9.53 31.87 0.50
CA ILE A 12 -9.67 31.87 -0.97
C ILE A 12 -8.53 31.10 -1.62
N LEU A 13 -7.29 31.29 -1.15
CA LEU A 13 -6.13 30.57 -1.65
C LEU A 13 -6.25 29.06 -1.43
N ILE A 14 -6.66 28.62 -0.24
CA ILE A 14 -6.88 27.19 0.05
C ILE A 14 -7.94 26.61 -0.87
N VAL A 15 -9.09 27.29 -1.04
CA VAL A 15 -10.17 26.83 -1.91
C VAL A 15 -9.68 26.72 -3.36
N PHE A 16 -8.90 27.69 -3.83
CA PHE A 16 -8.30 27.65 -5.16
C PHE A 16 -7.36 26.44 -5.33
N ILE A 17 -6.48 26.19 -4.34
CA ILE A 17 -5.57 25.05 -4.34
C ILE A 17 -6.36 23.73 -4.38
N LEU A 18 -7.40 23.58 -3.55
CA LEU A 18 -8.24 22.39 -3.53
C LEU A 18 -8.96 22.16 -4.86
N ALA A 19 -9.43 23.23 -5.51
CA ALA A 19 -10.05 23.15 -6.83
C ALA A 19 -9.06 22.67 -7.90
N VAL A 20 -7.84 23.22 -7.91
CA VAL A 20 -6.78 22.80 -8.84
C VAL A 20 -6.41 21.33 -8.61
N ILE A 21 -6.21 20.91 -7.35
CA ILE A 21 -5.93 19.52 -7.00
C ILE A 21 -7.06 18.59 -7.48
N GLY A 22 -8.32 18.99 -7.26
CA GLY A 22 -9.48 18.22 -7.71
C GLY A 22 -9.53 18.03 -9.23
N ILE A 23 -9.25 19.09 -9.99
CA ILE A 23 -9.18 19.04 -11.45
C ILE A 23 -8.05 18.11 -11.91
N VAL A 24 -6.83 18.27 -11.38
CA VAL A 24 -5.69 17.40 -11.70
C VAL A 24 -6.01 15.94 -11.38
N TYR A 25 -6.57 15.67 -10.19
CA TYR A 25 -6.97 14.33 -9.78
C TYR A 25 -8.00 13.72 -10.73
N SER A 26 -8.99 14.49 -11.19
CA SER A 26 -10.02 14.01 -12.11
C SER A 26 -9.46 13.54 -13.46
N GLN A 27 -8.35 14.14 -13.91
CA GLN A 27 -7.69 13.83 -15.18
C GLN A 27 -6.74 12.62 -15.09
N LEU A 28 -6.41 12.17 -13.87
CA LEU A 28 -5.58 10.98 -13.67
C LEU A 28 -6.25 9.72 -14.21
N THR A 29 -5.44 8.77 -14.68
CA THR A 29 -5.90 7.42 -15.01
C THR A 29 -6.37 6.69 -13.75
N ASN A 30 -7.22 5.65 -13.89
CA ASN A 30 -7.73 4.88 -12.75
C ASN A 30 -6.61 4.36 -11.84
N ARG A 31 -5.50 3.89 -12.42
CA ARG A 31 -4.31 3.45 -11.68
C ARG A 31 -3.74 4.57 -10.81
N HIS A 32 -3.52 5.75 -11.38
CA HIS A 32 -2.93 6.87 -10.62
C HIS A 32 -3.90 7.40 -9.56
N LYS A 33 -5.21 7.43 -9.84
CA LYS A 33 -6.23 7.76 -8.84
C LYS A 33 -6.16 6.80 -7.65
N ALA A 34 -6.10 5.49 -7.91
CA ALA A 34 -5.98 4.48 -6.88
C ALA A 34 -4.70 4.65 -6.05
N ILE A 35 -3.55 4.90 -6.69
CA ILE A 35 -2.27 5.15 -5.99
C ILE A 35 -2.40 6.35 -5.05
N VAL A 36 -2.88 7.48 -5.54
CA VAL A 36 -3.02 8.71 -4.74
C VAL A 36 -3.99 8.48 -3.57
N LYS A 37 -5.13 7.84 -3.83
CA LYS A 37 -6.13 7.55 -2.80
C LYS A 37 -5.56 6.64 -1.71
N THR A 38 -4.89 5.55 -2.10
CA THR A 38 -4.24 4.63 -1.16
C THR A 38 -3.16 5.33 -0.34
N GLN A 39 -2.34 6.18 -0.94
CA GLN A 39 -1.32 6.97 -0.21
C GLN A 39 -1.96 7.90 0.82
N VAL A 40 -3.04 8.60 0.46
CA VAL A 40 -3.78 9.48 1.39
C VAL A 40 -4.37 8.66 2.53
N LEU A 41 -4.96 7.49 2.25
CA LEU A 41 -5.54 6.63 3.27
C LEU A 41 -4.50 6.04 4.23
N HIS A 42 -3.34 5.65 3.72
CA HIS A 42 -2.20 5.24 4.55
C HIS A 42 -1.69 6.41 5.41
N PHE A 43 -1.49 7.59 4.81
CA PHE A 43 -1.03 8.76 5.54
C PHE A 43 -1.99 9.20 6.65
N THR A 44 -3.30 9.07 6.42
CA THR A 44 -4.33 9.41 7.41
C THR A 44 -4.54 8.32 8.46
N GLY A 45 -3.93 7.14 8.30
CA GLY A 45 -4.12 5.99 9.19
C GLY A 45 -5.49 5.30 9.03
N LEU A 46 -6.23 5.61 7.97
CA LEU A 46 -7.48 4.91 7.65
C LEU A 46 -7.25 3.52 7.06
N LEU A 47 -6.05 3.28 6.50
CA LEU A 47 -5.59 1.97 6.05
C LEU A 47 -4.20 1.69 6.62
N ASP A 48 -3.95 0.44 7.03
CA ASP A 48 -2.64 0.02 7.51
C ASP A 48 -1.60 0.12 6.38
N SER A 49 -0.54 0.89 6.61
CA SER A 49 0.55 1.14 5.68
C SER A 49 1.72 0.19 5.84
N ASP A 50 1.76 -0.56 6.93
CA ASP A 50 2.97 -1.23 7.37
C ASP A 50 2.91 -2.72 7.05
N TRP A 51 4.09 -3.26 6.78
CA TRP A 51 4.25 -4.70 6.71
C TRP A 51 4.46 -5.26 8.12
N ILE A 52 3.62 -6.20 8.52
CA ILE A 52 3.80 -6.92 9.78
C ILE A 52 4.56 -8.20 9.49
N VAL A 53 5.71 -8.37 10.14
CA VAL A 53 6.61 -9.49 9.87
C VAL A 53 6.86 -10.24 11.16
N THR A 54 6.58 -11.55 11.13
CA THR A 54 6.75 -12.45 12.27
C THR A 54 7.78 -13.51 11.93
N ASN A 55 8.90 -13.49 12.65
CA ASN A 55 10.01 -14.42 12.45
C ASN A 55 9.83 -15.63 13.38
N GLY A 56 9.44 -16.77 12.81
CA GLY A 56 9.47 -18.06 13.48
C GLY A 56 10.77 -18.82 13.21
N ILE A 57 10.99 -19.92 13.95
CA ILE A 57 12.19 -20.78 13.80
C ILE A 57 12.20 -21.51 12.44
N GLN A 58 11.03 -21.83 11.90
CA GLN A 58 10.87 -22.62 10.66
C GLN A 58 9.94 -21.98 9.64
N GLU A 59 9.27 -20.90 10.02
CA GLU A 59 8.25 -20.25 9.21
C GLU A 59 8.39 -18.73 9.34
N TYR A 60 8.31 -18.05 8.21
CA TYR A 60 8.39 -16.60 8.14
C TYR A 60 7.05 -16.08 7.64
N LYS A 61 6.30 -15.38 8.50
CA LYS A 61 4.98 -14.85 8.16
C LYS A 61 5.07 -13.37 7.89
N MET A 62 4.43 -12.94 6.81
CA MET A 62 4.33 -11.55 6.43
C MET A 62 2.88 -11.21 6.14
N LEU A 63 2.41 -10.10 6.72
CA LEU A 63 1.19 -9.44 6.33
C LEU A 63 1.56 -8.15 5.61
N SER A 64 1.03 -7.98 4.40
CA SER A 64 1.23 -6.76 3.62
C SER A 64 0.45 -5.57 4.20
N PRO A 65 0.77 -4.34 3.79
CA PRO A 65 -0.13 -3.21 3.95
C PRO A 65 -1.51 -3.52 3.37
N THR A 66 -2.52 -2.81 3.85
CA THR A 66 -3.87 -3.00 3.34
C THR A 66 -3.98 -2.46 1.92
N PHE A 67 -4.42 -3.30 0.98
CA PHE A 67 -4.68 -2.89 -0.40
C PHE A 67 -6.12 -2.43 -0.57
N LEU A 68 -6.28 -1.19 -1.05
CA LEU A 68 -7.57 -0.71 -1.51
C LEU A 68 -7.87 -1.25 -2.91
N ILE A 69 -8.90 -2.07 -3.03
CA ILE A 69 -9.45 -2.53 -4.32
C ILE A 69 -10.75 -1.76 -4.55
N ASP A 70 -10.69 -0.70 -5.35
CA ASP A 70 -11.84 0.20 -5.59
C ASP A 70 -12.30 0.26 -7.05
N GLY A 71 -11.80 -0.66 -7.88
CA GLY A 71 -12.18 -0.80 -9.27
C GLY A 71 -11.64 -2.06 -9.92
N ILE A 72 -11.78 -2.12 -11.24
CA ILE A 72 -11.23 -3.20 -12.06
C ILE A 72 -9.88 -2.74 -12.62
N TYR A 73 -8.84 -3.48 -12.27
CA TYR A 73 -7.48 -3.22 -12.75
C TYR A 73 -7.16 -4.13 -13.92
N LYS A 74 -6.35 -3.63 -14.87
CA LYS A 74 -5.76 -4.50 -15.88
C LYS A 74 -4.73 -5.43 -15.22
N SER A 75 -4.39 -6.51 -15.92
CA SER A 75 -3.33 -7.41 -15.48
C SER A 75 -2.06 -6.63 -15.14
N MET A 76 -1.44 -6.96 -14.00
CA MET A 76 -0.22 -6.31 -13.46
C MET A 76 -0.35 -4.83 -13.08
N GLU A 77 -1.55 -4.24 -13.12
CA GLU A 77 -1.77 -2.82 -12.75
C GLU A 77 -2.46 -2.63 -11.40
N GLY A 78 -2.80 -3.71 -10.70
CA GLY A 78 -3.43 -3.66 -9.38
C GLY A 78 -2.53 -3.09 -8.28
N PRO A 79 -3.10 -2.84 -7.09
CA PRO A 79 -2.34 -2.51 -5.89
C PRO A 79 -1.24 -3.56 -5.64
N LYS A 80 -0.06 -3.09 -5.25
CA LYS A 80 1.08 -3.95 -4.95
C LYS A 80 1.96 -3.35 -3.87
N ALA A 81 2.62 -4.20 -3.12
CA ALA A 81 3.72 -3.81 -2.23
C ALA A 81 4.86 -4.81 -2.38
N SER A 82 6.06 -4.35 -2.06
CA SER A 82 7.26 -5.18 -1.99
C SER A 82 7.98 -4.90 -0.68
N ARG A 83 8.67 -5.90 -0.16
CA ARG A 83 9.51 -5.77 1.02
C ARG A 83 10.72 -6.69 0.88
N TYR A 84 11.89 -6.16 1.24
CA TYR A 84 13.07 -6.98 1.44
C TYR A 84 13.04 -7.60 2.83
N ILE A 85 13.33 -8.90 2.89
CA ILE A 85 13.46 -9.62 4.14
C ILE A 85 14.79 -10.37 4.17
N GLN A 86 15.34 -10.53 5.36
CA GLN A 86 16.51 -11.34 5.59
C GLN A 86 16.06 -12.62 6.31
N LEU A 87 16.11 -13.75 5.61
CA LEU A 87 15.66 -15.05 6.14
C LEU A 87 16.63 -15.63 7.18
N ASN A 88 17.92 -15.35 7.05
CA ASN A 88 18.94 -15.77 8.02
C ASN A 88 19.89 -14.63 8.36
N GLN A 89 20.19 -14.48 9.65
CA GLN A 89 21.27 -13.62 10.14
C GLN A 89 22.49 -14.42 10.60
N THR A 90 22.48 -15.75 10.39
CA THR A 90 23.58 -16.67 10.72
C THR A 90 24.23 -17.21 9.46
N GLU A 91 25.43 -17.77 9.58
CA GLU A 91 26.17 -18.38 8.46
C GLU A 91 25.65 -19.77 8.03
N LYS A 92 24.50 -20.20 8.55
CA LYS A 92 23.93 -21.52 8.24
C LYS A 92 23.24 -21.52 6.88
N LEU A 93 23.42 -22.62 6.13
CA LEU A 93 22.65 -22.88 4.92
C LEU A 93 21.17 -23.07 5.27
N LEU A 94 20.29 -22.29 4.62
CA LEU A 94 18.84 -22.45 4.72
C LEU A 94 18.28 -23.01 3.41
N TRP A 95 17.28 -23.89 3.55
CA TRP A 95 16.50 -24.40 2.43
C TRP A 95 15.08 -23.85 2.52
N ILE A 96 14.65 -23.13 1.48
CA ILE A 96 13.26 -22.69 1.33
C ILE A 96 12.49 -23.86 0.73
N LYS A 97 11.65 -24.51 1.54
CA LYS A 97 10.87 -25.69 1.10
C LYS A 97 9.61 -25.32 0.33
N GLY A 98 9.16 -24.07 0.45
CA GLY A 98 7.96 -23.57 -0.20
C GLY A 98 7.61 -22.18 0.28
N PHE A 99 6.63 -21.58 -0.38
CA PHE A 99 5.98 -20.35 0.00
C PHE A 99 4.48 -20.50 -0.23
N GLU A 100 3.69 -19.79 0.56
CA GLU A 100 2.24 -19.74 0.43
C GLU A 100 1.80 -18.29 0.52
N VAL A 101 0.77 -17.95 -0.26
CA VAL A 101 0.16 -16.62 -0.24
C VAL A 101 -1.35 -16.79 -0.19
N GLN A 102 -1.98 -16.00 0.66
CA GLN A 102 -3.42 -16.00 0.86
C GLN A 102 -3.89 -14.55 1.04
N ALA A 103 -5.02 -14.23 0.41
CA ALA A 103 -5.67 -12.93 0.58
C ALA A 103 -6.54 -12.96 1.83
N PHE A 104 -6.59 -11.84 2.55
CA PHE A 104 -7.44 -11.68 3.73
C PHE A 104 -8.25 -10.40 3.62
N ASP A 105 -9.48 -10.44 4.13
CA ASP A 105 -10.30 -9.25 4.29
C ASP A 105 -9.73 -8.39 5.42
N ALA A 106 -9.47 -7.11 5.15
CA ALA A 106 -8.77 -6.24 6.09
C ALA A 106 -9.57 -5.93 7.38
N ASN A 107 -10.90 -6.05 7.35
CA ASN A 107 -11.74 -5.71 8.50
C ASN A 107 -12.04 -6.94 9.37
N THR A 108 -12.26 -8.09 8.74
CA THR A 108 -12.70 -9.32 9.40
C THR A 108 -11.58 -10.33 9.60
N ASN A 109 -10.43 -10.13 8.93
CA ASN A 109 -9.31 -11.07 8.85
C ASN A 109 -9.72 -12.46 8.32
N ALA A 110 -10.85 -12.54 7.62
CA ALA A 110 -11.32 -13.76 7.00
C ALA A 110 -10.53 -14.05 5.71
N PRO A 111 -10.20 -15.31 5.40
CA PRO A 111 -9.54 -15.65 4.16
C PRO A 111 -10.46 -15.33 2.96
N LEU A 112 -9.87 -14.73 1.94
CA LEU A 112 -10.51 -14.43 0.66
C LEU A 112 -10.07 -15.46 -0.40
N SER A 113 -10.80 -15.49 -1.51
CA SER A 113 -10.42 -16.30 -2.68
C SER A 113 -9.04 -15.89 -3.19
N ASN A 114 -8.29 -16.86 -3.72
CA ASN A 114 -7.03 -16.59 -4.43
C ASN A 114 -7.23 -15.78 -5.72
N ASP A 115 -8.47 -15.61 -6.20
CA ASP A 115 -8.79 -14.75 -7.34
C ASP A 115 -8.43 -13.27 -7.10
N TYR A 116 -8.29 -12.86 -5.83
CA TYR A 116 -7.82 -11.52 -5.46
C TYR A 116 -6.30 -11.35 -5.56
N ILE A 117 -5.55 -12.44 -5.80
CA ILE A 117 -4.10 -12.45 -5.98
C ILE A 117 -3.80 -12.71 -7.45
N CYS A 118 -3.34 -11.68 -8.17
CA CYS A 118 -2.94 -11.86 -9.56
C CYS A 118 -1.54 -12.49 -9.68
N HIS A 119 -0.57 -11.94 -8.96
CA HIS A 119 0.83 -12.38 -9.00
C HIS A 119 1.51 -12.17 -7.65
N MET A 120 2.40 -13.09 -7.29
CA MET A 120 3.38 -12.90 -6.22
C MET A 120 4.75 -13.28 -6.78
N ASN A 121 5.72 -12.38 -6.59
CA ASN A 121 7.10 -12.62 -6.97
C ASN A 121 7.95 -12.71 -5.70
N VAL A 122 8.88 -13.67 -5.70
CA VAL A 122 9.90 -13.83 -4.66
C VAL A 122 11.24 -13.83 -5.36
N ASP A 123 11.96 -12.73 -5.21
CA ASP A 123 13.26 -12.53 -5.83
C ASP A 123 14.36 -12.70 -4.78
N ILE A 124 15.38 -13.49 -5.11
CA ILE A 124 16.58 -13.62 -4.28
C ILE A 124 17.55 -12.54 -4.71
N ASN A 125 17.81 -11.59 -3.80
CA ASN A 125 18.85 -10.61 -3.98
C ASN A 125 20.14 -11.10 -3.29
N ASP A 126 20.92 -11.88 -4.02
CA ASP A 126 22.26 -12.29 -3.60
C ASP A 126 23.25 -11.17 -3.95
N VAL A 127 23.50 -10.29 -2.98
CA VAL A 127 24.57 -9.29 -3.08
C VAL A 127 25.89 -10.00 -2.77
N ASN A 128 26.50 -10.55 -3.82
CA ASN A 128 27.94 -10.83 -3.85
C ASN A 128 28.73 -9.54 -4.07
#